data_AF-A0A401PR55-F1
#
_entry.id   AF-A0A401PR55-F1
#
_cell.length_a   1.000
_cell.length_b   1.000
_cell.length_c   1.000
_cell.angle_alpha   90.00
_cell.angle_beta   90.00
_cell.angle_gamma   90.00
#
_symmetry.space_group_name_H-M   'P 1'
#
loop_
_entity.id
_entity.type
_entity.pdbx_description
1 polymer ?
#
loop_
_entity_poly.entity_id
_entity_poly.type
_entity_poly.pdbx_seq_one_letter_code
_entity_poly.pdbx_strand_id
1 'polypeptide(L)'
;MVLQNSGRLRAQRGQAAADNNYSDDGSSLPALKRLERSQLSDEMDARFGFDRLKDPGEKTGWLINMHPAEILDEDKRMISAVDYYFIEEDGSRFKVALPFNPYFYVATKKGCEREVSSFLSKKFQGKISKLSTIPKEDLDLPNHLVGLKRLYIKLAFNTVDDLIKVRKEISPAVRKNKEREKSNDAYTVMLSSALAGGNVTEEEGTSKKISDQMENIIDIREYDVPYHVRVSIDLKIQVAHWYNIRIRGGVYPPEIIRRDDLVERPDPVVLAFDIETTKLPLKFPDAENDQIMMISYMIDGQGYLITNREIVSEDIEDFEFTPKPEYEGPFCVFNEPDEVSLIRRWFEQVQETKPNILVTYNGDSFD
;
A
#
# COMPACT_ATOMS: atom_id res chain seq x y z
N MET A 1 -6.16 -39.41 42.76
CA MET A 1 -4.95 -39.59 41.94
C MET A 1 -5.16 -38.81 40.66
N VAL A 2 -4.54 -37.63 40.60
CA VAL A 2 -4.65 -36.68 39.49
C VAL A 2 -3.53 -37.03 38.52
N LEU A 3 -3.88 -37.56 37.35
CA LEU A 3 -2.90 -37.86 36.31
C LEU A 3 -2.59 -36.57 35.53
N GLN A 4 -1.40 -36.04 35.79
CA GLN A 4 -0.79 -34.93 35.07
C GLN A 4 -0.49 -35.35 33.63
N ASN A 5 -0.96 -34.58 32.67
CA ASN A 5 -0.60 -34.72 31.27
C ASN A 5 0.72 -33.98 31.02
N SER A 6 1.83 -34.72 31.00
CA SER A 6 3.17 -34.25 30.62
C SER A 6 3.42 -34.60 29.15
N GLY A 7 3.17 -33.64 28.25
CA GLY A 7 3.32 -33.84 26.81
C GLY A 7 3.69 -32.54 26.09
N ARG A 8 4.84 -31.96 26.46
CA ARG A 8 5.42 -30.79 25.81
C ARG A 8 6.01 -31.20 24.45
N LEU A 9 5.21 -31.22 23.38
CA LEU A 9 5.74 -31.29 22.02
C LEU A 9 5.84 -29.87 21.43
N ARG A 10 7.07 -29.34 21.46
CA ARG A 10 7.44 -28.05 20.91
C ARG A 10 7.75 -28.25 19.43
N ALA A 11 6.75 -28.12 18.55
CA ALA A 11 7.00 -27.96 17.12
C ALA A 11 7.22 -26.46 16.84
N GLN A 12 8.48 -26.07 16.71
CA GLN A 12 8.85 -24.86 15.99
C GLN A 12 8.40 -25.04 14.53
N ARG A 13 7.26 -24.47 14.18
CA ARG A 13 6.98 -24.02 12.82
C ARG A 13 6.64 -22.55 12.93
N GLY A 14 7.44 -21.73 12.26
CA GLY A 14 7.20 -20.30 12.16
C GLY A 14 5.79 -20.09 11.66
N GLN A 15 4.95 -19.55 12.54
CA GLN A 15 3.79 -18.79 12.12
C GLN A 15 4.37 -17.56 11.42
N ALA A 16 4.53 -17.67 10.10
CA ALA A 16 4.30 -16.51 9.26
C ALA A 16 2.82 -16.20 9.46
N ALA A 17 2.53 -15.37 10.46
CA ALA A 17 1.30 -14.61 10.42
C ALA A 17 1.29 -13.93 9.05
N ALA A 18 0.24 -14.18 8.28
CA ALA A 18 -0.10 -13.39 7.12
C ALA A 18 -0.44 -11.98 7.64
N ASP A 19 0.59 -11.24 8.00
CA ASP A 19 0.56 -9.80 7.91
C ASP A 19 0.34 -9.52 6.43
N ASN A 20 -0.86 -9.03 6.10
CA ASN A 20 -1.12 -8.21 4.92
C ASN A 20 -0.32 -6.89 4.99
N ASN A 21 0.98 -7.00 5.29
CA ASN A 21 1.95 -6.06 4.84
C ASN A 21 2.07 -6.31 3.34
N TYR A 22 1.47 -5.43 2.54
CA TYR A 22 2.07 -5.01 1.28
C TYR A 22 3.48 -4.50 1.60
N SER A 23 4.39 -5.42 1.91
CA SER A 23 5.81 -5.14 2.06
C SER A 23 6.27 -4.75 0.68
N ASP A 24 6.69 -3.50 0.61
CA ASP A 24 7.31 -2.78 -0.50
C ASP A 24 8.61 -3.48 -0.96
N ASP A 25 8.46 -4.70 -1.48
CA ASP A 25 9.54 -5.55 -2.00
C ASP A 25 9.95 -5.12 -3.42
N GLY A 26 9.29 -4.07 -3.95
CA GLY A 26 9.66 -3.41 -5.21
C GLY A 26 10.90 -2.53 -5.11
N SER A 27 11.32 -2.14 -3.89
CA SER A 27 12.42 -1.18 -3.68
C SER A 27 13.83 -1.72 -4.05
N SER A 28 13.97 -2.99 -4.41
CA SER A 28 15.25 -3.61 -4.78
C SER A 28 15.40 -3.87 -6.30
N LEU A 29 14.34 -3.70 -7.09
CA LEU A 29 14.37 -3.94 -8.54
C LEU A 29 15.04 -2.78 -9.28
N PRO A 30 15.85 -3.03 -10.34
CA PRO A 30 16.36 -1.99 -11.22
C PRO A 30 15.21 -1.14 -11.79
N ALA A 31 15.45 0.16 -12.02
CA ALA A 31 14.44 1.09 -12.54
C ALA A 31 13.75 0.58 -13.82
N LEU A 32 14.48 -0.13 -14.70
CA LEU A 32 13.94 -0.74 -15.91
C LEU A 32 12.87 -1.80 -15.61
N LYS A 33 13.12 -2.70 -14.65
CA LYS A 33 12.14 -3.73 -14.27
C LYS A 33 10.88 -3.13 -13.63
N ARG A 34 11.03 -2.01 -12.92
CA ARG A 34 9.88 -1.30 -12.35
C ARG A 34 9.05 -0.61 -13.43
N LEU A 35 9.70 -0.04 -14.45
CA LEU A 35 9.02 0.49 -15.62
C LEU A 35 8.29 -0.61 -16.42
N GLU A 36 8.94 -1.74 -16.67
CA GLU A 36 8.32 -2.90 -17.32
C GLU A 36 7.08 -3.38 -16.54
N ARG A 37 7.19 -3.47 -15.21
CA ARG A 37 6.05 -3.82 -14.35
C ARG A 37 4.90 -2.80 -14.45
N SER A 38 5.23 -1.50 -14.47
CA SER A 38 4.23 -0.43 -14.62
C SER A 38 3.52 -0.53 -15.97
N GLN A 39 4.26 -0.78 -17.05
CA GLN A 39 3.70 -0.98 -18.39
C GLN A 39 2.79 -2.22 -18.47
N LEU A 40 3.23 -3.35 -17.91
CA LEU A 40 2.42 -4.57 -17.86
C LEU A 40 1.14 -4.38 -17.06
N SER A 41 1.20 -3.62 -15.95
CA SER A 41 0.01 -3.26 -15.18
C SER A 41 -0.95 -2.41 -16.01
N ASP A 42 -0.45 -1.37 -16.69
CA ASP A 42 -1.26 -0.52 -17.57
C ASP A 42 -1.93 -1.32 -18.71
N GLU A 43 -1.21 -2.26 -19.32
CA GLU A 43 -1.75 -3.15 -20.35
C GLU A 43 -2.84 -4.09 -19.80
N MET A 44 -2.63 -4.62 -18.60
CA MET A 44 -3.62 -5.47 -17.93
C MET A 44 -4.87 -4.67 -17.59
N ASP A 45 -4.71 -3.49 -16.97
CA ASP A 45 -5.83 -2.62 -16.60
C ASP A 45 -6.68 -2.23 -17.82
N ALA A 46 -6.03 -1.92 -18.95
CA ALA A 46 -6.72 -1.60 -20.20
C ALA A 46 -7.57 -2.78 -20.72
N ARG A 47 -7.13 -4.04 -20.56
CA ARG A 47 -7.95 -5.22 -20.92
C ARG A 47 -9.25 -5.28 -20.11
N PHE A 48 -9.22 -4.83 -18.85
CA PHE A 48 -10.38 -4.73 -17.97
C PHE A 48 -11.16 -3.40 -18.11
N GLY A 49 -10.80 -2.57 -19.10
CA GLY A 49 -11.47 -1.32 -19.44
C GLY A 49 -10.97 -0.09 -18.66
N PHE A 50 -9.92 -0.22 -17.86
CA PHE A 50 -9.34 0.91 -17.12
C PHE A 50 -8.25 1.60 -17.93
N ASP A 51 -8.67 2.31 -18.97
CA ASP A 51 -7.76 3.12 -19.78
C ASP A 51 -7.28 4.36 -19.02
N ARG A 52 -5.98 4.65 -19.10
CA ARG A 52 -5.38 5.83 -18.51
C ARG A 52 -5.82 7.08 -19.27
N LEU A 53 -6.50 7.99 -18.59
CA LEU A 53 -6.95 9.25 -19.20
C LEU A 53 -5.75 10.13 -19.55
N LYS A 54 -5.59 10.45 -20.85
CA LYS A 54 -4.50 11.29 -21.38
C LYS A 54 -5.00 12.59 -21.99
N ASP A 55 -6.20 12.56 -22.56
CA ASP A 55 -6.75 13.69 -23.27
C ASP A 55 -7.19 14.80 -22.30
N PRO A 56 -6.94 16.07 -22.65
CA PRO A 56 -7.49 17.19 -21.90
C PRO A 56 -9.00 17.11 -21.87
N GLY A 57 -9.59 17.25 -20.68
CA GLY A 57 -11.01 17.07 -20.50
C GLY A 57 -11.42 17.00 -19.05
N GLU A 58 -12.72 16.83 -18.86
CA GLU A 58 -13.35 16.69 -17.56
C GLU A 58 -14.22 15.44 -17.58
N LYS A 59 -14.02 14.57 -16.60
CA LYS A 59 -14.78 13.34 -16.41
C LYS A 59 -15.25 13.21 -14.98
N THR A 60 -16.49 12.77 -14.78
CA THR A 60 -17.01 12.47 -13.45
C THR A 60 -17.03 10.96 -13.26
N GLY A 61 -16.48 10.47 -12.16
CA GLY A 61 -16.41 9.04 -11.88
C GLY A 61 -16.46 8.74 -10.39
N TRP A 62 -17.02 7.58 -10.06
CA TRP A 62 -17.03 7.01 -8.72
C TRP A 62 -15.74 6.22 -8.48
N LEU A 63 -14.99 6.59 -7.44
CA LEU A 63 -13.69 5.99 -7.15
C LEU A 63 -13.87 4.60 -6.52
N ILE A 64 -13.53 3.54 -7.27
CA ILE A 64 -13.65 2.16 -6.78
C ILE A 64 -12.37 1.65 -6.11
N ASN A 65 -11.20 2.02 -6.61
CA ASN A 65 -9.93 1.50 -6.09
C ASN A 65 -8.76 2.48 -6.28
N MET A 66 -7.67 2.29 -5.54
CA MET A 66 -6.44 3.06 -5.71
C MET A 66 -5.19 2.23 -5.38
N HIS A 67 -4.12 2.38 -6.16
CA HIS A 67 -2.86 1.65 -5.98
C HIS A 67 -1.63 2.54 -6.16
N PRO A 68 -0.54 2.34 -5.40
CA PRO A 68 0.75 2.95 -5.70
C PRO A 68 1.23 2.59 -7.11
N ALA A 69 1.74 3.58 -7.83
CA ALA A 69 2.27 3.44 -9.18
C ALA A 69 3.57 4.27 -9.35
N GLU A 70 4.30 3.98 -10.42
CA GLU A 70 5.41 4.82 -10.88
C GLU A 70 5.13 5.24 -12.33
N ILE A 71 5.26 6.54 -12.59
CA ILE A 71 5.09 7.12 -13.93
C ILE A 71 6.34 7.91 -14.33
N LEU A 72 6.44 8.24 -15.61
CA LEU A 72 7.49 9.12 -16.12
C LEU A 72 7.02 10.58 -16.10
N ASP A 73 7.84 11.47 -15.56
CA ASP A 73 7.65 12.92 -15.70
C ASP A 73 8.02 13.42 -17.11
N GLU A 74 7.87 14.72 -17.36
CA GLU A 74 8.23 15.36 -18.65
C GLU A 74 9.73 15.19 -19.00
N ASP A 75 10.60 15.14 -17.99
CA ASP A 75 12.05 14.89 -18.12
C ASP A 75 12.37 13.39 -18.27
N LYS A 76 11.36 12.52 -18.42
CA LYS A 76 11.47 11.05 -18.48
C LYS A 76 12.11 10.45 -17.23
N ARG A 77 11.89 11.08 -16.07
CA ARG A 77 12.32 10.54 -14.78
C ARG A 77 11.17 9.80 -14.12
N MET A 78 11.49 8.69 -13.46
CA MET A 78 10.53 7.95 -12.67
C MET A 78 10.12 8.78 -11.45
N ILE A 79 8.81 8.96 -11.26
CA ILE A 79 8.22 9.60 -10.10
C ILE A 79 7.12 8.72 -9.52
N SER A 80 6.93 8.78 -8.21
CA SER A 80 5.83 8.08 -7.54
C SER A 80 4.50 8.79 -7.77
N ALA A 81 3.48 7.99 -8.05
CA ALA A 81 2.11 8.42 -8.24
C ALA A 81 1.15 7.41 -7.61
N VAL A 82 -0.11 7.79 -7.46
CA VAL A 82 -1.20 6.86 -7.13
C VAL A 82 -2.12 6.76 -8.32
N ASP A 83 -2.35 5.54 -8.79
CA ASP A 83 -3.39 5.25 -9.79
C ASP A 83 -4.73 5.16 -9.07
N TYR A 84 -5.71 5.92 -9.57
CA TYR A 84 -7.09 5.93 -9.10
C TYR A 84 -8.00 5.37 -10.20
N TYR A 85 -8.84 4.40 -9.84
CA TYR A 85 -9.70 3.64 -10.75
C TYR A 85 -11.14 4.08 -10.58
N PHE A 86 -11.79 4.51 -11.67
CA PHE A 86 -13.11 5.11 -11.63
C PHE A 86 -14.12 4.35 -12.49
N ILE A 87 -15.38 4.40 -12.06
CA ILE A 87 -16.55 3.93 -12.80
C ILE A 87 -17.45 5.15 -13.07
N GLU A 88 -17.82 5.37 -14.32
CA GLU A 88 -18.76 6.42 -14.76
C GLU A 88 -20.23 5.96 -14.58
N GLU A 89 -21.19 6.87 -14.65
CA GLU A 89 -22.62 6.54 -14.50
C GLU A 89 -23.14 5.58 -15.58
N ASP A 90 -22.52 5.56 -16.76
CA ASP A 90 -22.85 4.66 -17.87
C ASP A 90 -22.16 3.29 -17.78
N GLY A 91 -21.42 3.03 -16.68
CA GLY A 91 -20.63 1.82 -16.50
C GLY A 91 -19.27 1.83 -17.20
N SER A 92 -18.94 2.89 -17.95
CA SER A 92 -17.61 3.09 -18.52
C SER A 92 -16.57 3.23 -17.41
N ARG A 93 -15.33 2.83 -17.72
CA ARG A 93 -14.25 2.76 -16.75
C ARG A 93 -13.06 3.57 -17.25
N PHE A 94 -12.34 4.17 -16.32
CA PHE A 94 -11.08 4.84 -16.64
C PHE A 94 -10.20 4.91 -15.39
N LYS A 95 -8.91 5.18 -15.60
CA LYS A 95 -7.99 5.44 -14.50
C LYS A 95 -7.17 6.71 -14.71
N VAL A 96 -6.65 7.26 -13.62
CA VAL A 96 -5.78 8.44 -13.65
C VAL A 96 -4.64 8.27 -12.65
N ALA A 97 -3.42 8.68 -13.04
CA ALA A 97 -2.29 8.76 -12.12
C ALA A 97 -2.20 10.16 -11.53
N LEU A 98 -2.13 10.25 -10.21
CA LEU A 98 -1.83 11.48 -9.51
C LEU A 98 -0.39 11.44 -8.96
N PRO A 99 0.54 12.21 -9.53
CA PRO A 99 1.89 12.31 -8.99
C PRO A 99 1.89 13.02 -7.64
N PHE A 100 2.63 12.48 -6.68
CA PHE A 100 2.77 13.11 -5.36
C PHE A 100 4.12 12.76 -4.74
N ASN A 101 4.87 13.75 -4.26
CA ASN A 101 6.19 13.50 -3.66
C ASN A 101 6.05 12.78 -2.31
N PRO A 102 6.59 11.56 -2.15
CA PRO A 102 6.72 10.93 -0.84
C PRO A 102 7.55 11.80 0.09
N TYR A 103 7.28 11.77 1.39
CA TYR A 103 8.06 12.54 2.35
C TYR A 103 8.06 11.93 3.75
N PHE A 104 9.05 12.32 4.55
CA PHE A 104 9.03 12.16 6.01
C PHE A 104 9.69 13.37 6.69
N TYR A 105 9.61 13.41 8.03
CA TYR A 105 10.11 14.52 8.82
C TYR A 105 11.34 14.13 9.62
N VAL A 106 12.27 15.08 9.75
CA VAL A 106 13.46 14.98 10.57
C VAL A 106 13.40 16.03 11.68
N ALA A 107 13.62 15.61 12.93
CA ALA A 107 13.75 16.50 14.08
C ALA A 107 15.24 16.72 14.38
N THR A 108 15.61 17.98 14.61
CA THR A 108 17.00 18.36 14.92
C THR A 108 17.13 18.89 16.35
N LYS A 109 18.38 19.04 16.79
CA LYS A 109 18.72 19.92 17.92
C LYS A 109 18.30 21.35 17.63
N LYS A 110 17.91 22.07 18.69
CA LYS A 110 17.44 23.46 18.61
C LYS A 110 18.52 24.33 17.97
N GLY A 111 18.17 25.08 16.93
CA GLY A 111 19.08 26.02 16.27
C GLY A 111 19.95 25.42 15.16
N CYS A 112 19.94 24.09 14.99
CA CYS A 112 20.74 23.40 13.98
C CYS A 112 19.96 23.14 12.67
N GLU A 113 18.72 23.62 12.53
CA GLU A 113 17.82 23.26 11.43
C GLU A 113 18.42 23.64 10.06
N ARG A 114 19.02 24.84 9.97
CA ARG A 114 19.62 25.34 8.72
C ARG A 114 20.87 24.57 8.31
N GLU A 115 21.70 24.23 9.28
CA GLU A 115 22.96 23.48 9.06
C GLU A 115 22.66 22.05 8.64
N VAL A 116 21.74 21.38 9.36
CA VAL A 116 21.28 20.03 9.02
C VAL A 116 20.59 20.01 7.66
N SER A 117 19.72 20.98 7.36
CA SER A 117 19.08 21.07 6.03
C SER A 117 20.12 21.21 4.90
N SER A 118 21.12 22.06 5.08
CA SER A 118 22.20 22.25 4.09
C SER A 118 23.06 20.99 3.94
N PHE A 119 23.33 20.29 5.04
CA PHE A 119 24.06 19.03 5.03
C PHE A 119 23.28 17.91 4.33
N LEU A 120 22.00 17.71 4.67
CA LEU A 120 21.14 16.70 4.06
C LEU A 120 21.00 16.94 2.55
N SER A 121 20.84 18.20 2.12
CA SER A 121 20.79 18.56 0.71
C SER A 121 22.05 18.19 -0.06
N LYS A 122 23.23 18.36 0.55
CA LYS A 122 24.53 17.99 -0.07
C LYS A 122 24.77 16.49 -0.04
N LYS A 123 24.49 15.83 1.08
CA LYS A 123 24.73 14.39 1.28
C LYS A 123 23.84 13.52 0.40
N PHE A 124 22.58 13.91 0.24
CA PHE A 124 21.57 13.16 -0.52
C PHE A 124 21.19 13.85 -1.83
N GLN A 125 22.15 14.56 -2.44
CA GLN A 125 21.98 15.21 -3.72
C GLN A 125 21.50 14.20 -4.77
N GLY A 126 20.44 14.54 -5.51
CA GLY A 126 19.81 13.67 -6.50
C GLY A 126 18.76 12.70 -5.97
N LYS A 127 18.70 12.45 -4.65
CA LYS A 127 17.63 11.64 -4.02
C LYS A 127 16.52 12.51 -3.43
N ILE A 128 16.90 13.59 -2.73
CA ILE A 128 15.95 14.52 -2.14
C ILE A 128 15.50 15.52 -3.21
N SER A 129 14.19 15.63 -3.45
CA SER A 129 13.60 16.57 -4.40
C SER A 129 13.42 17.96 -3.79
N LYS A 130 12.97 18.04 -2.54
CA LYS A 130 12.73 19.31 -1.85
C LYS A 130 12.92 19.18 -0.34
N LEU A 131 13.51 20.22 0.25
CA LEU A 131 13.61 20.41 1.71
C LEU A 131 12.80 21.62 2.12
N SER A 132 12.04 21.49 3.21
CA SER A 132 11.32 22.64 3.80
C SER A 132 11.25 22.50 5.31
N THR A 133 11.42 23.62 6.03
CA THR A 133 11.26 23.65 7.49
C THR A 133 9.80 23.98 7.80
N ILE A 134 9.15 23.13 8.60
CA ILE A 134 7.74 23.30 8.97
C ILE A 134 7.57 23.24 10.50
N PRO A 135 6.72 24.10 11.08
CA PRO A 135 6.30 23.96 12.47
C PRO A 135 5.19 22.91 12.59
N LYS A 136 5.36 21.92 13.47
CA LYS A 136 4.32 20.94 13.83
C LYS A 136 4.13 20.88 15.34
N GLU A 137 2.94 20.47 15.75
CA GLU A 137 2.64 20.18 17.15
C GLU A 137 3.33 18.87 17.54
N ASP A 138 4.04 18.89 18.66
CA ASP A 138 4.76 17.75 19.22
C ASP A 138 4.25 17.56 20.66
N LEU A 139 3.41 16.53 20.86
CA LEU A 139 2.79 16.24 22.15
C LEU A 139 3.81 15.76 23.19
N ASP A 140 5.01 15.34 22.75
CA ASP A 140 6.10 14.97 23.64
C ASP A 140 6.83 16.19 24.24
N LEU A 141 6.57 17.40 23.72
CA LEU A 141 7.18 18.62 24.26
C LEU A 141 6.56 19.00 25.62
N PRO A 142 7.40 19.36 26.62
CA PRO A 142 6.93 20.04 27.82
C PRO A 142 6.19 21.32 27.43
N ASN A 143 5.01 21.55 28.02
CA ASN A 143 4.16 22.71 27.76
C ASN A 143 3.56 22.79 26.33
N HIS A 144 3.41 21.67 25.62
CA HIS A 144 2.76 21.65 24.29
C HIS A 144 1.33 22.24 24.29
N LEU A 145 0.60 22.16 25.42
CA LEU A 145 -0.74 22.74 25.58
C LEU A 145 -0.80 24.27 25.45
N VAL A 146 0.35 24.95 25.55
CA VAL A 146 0.45 26.40 25.36
C VAL A 146 0.57 26.77 23.87
N GLY A 147 0.49 25.78 22.97
CA GLY A 147 0.59 25.96 21.52
C GLY A 147 2.03 26.00 21.00
N LEU A 148 3.00 25.54 21.80
CA LEU A 148 4.39 25.43 21.37
C LEU A 148 4.52 24.41 20.24
N LYS A 149 5.12 24.84 19.13
CA LYS A 149 5.38 23.99 17.96
C LYS A 149 6.86 23.68 17.85
N ARG A 150 7.17 22.46 17.45
CA ARG A 150 8.52 22.03 17.10
C ARG A 150 8.77 22.27 15.62
N LEU A 151 9.96 22.73 15.28
CA LEU A 151 10.41 22.79 13.89
C LEU A 151 10.89 21.42 13.44
N TYR A 152 10.38 20.97 12.30
CA TYR A 152 10.82 19.78 11.60
C TYR A 152 11.31 20.14 10.20
N ILE A 153 12.25 19.35 9.69
CA ILE A 153 12.67 19.42 8.30
C ILE A 153 11.88 18.35 7.54
N LYS A 154 11.03 18.77 6.60
CA LYS A 154 10.33 17.91 5.65
C LYS A 154 11.28 17.56 4.50
N LEU A 155 11.58 16.28 4.34
CA LEU A 155 12.33 15.74 3.21
C LEU A 155 11.32 15.16 2.23
N ALA A 156 11.22 15.75 1.04
CA ALA A 156 10.42 15.22 -0.06
C ALA A 156 11.31 14.52 -1.09
N PHE A 157 10.78 13.47 -1.72
CA PHE A 157 11.48 12.60 -2.65
C PHE A 157 10.72 12.53 -3.99
N ASN A 158 11.40 12.11 -5.05
CA ASN A 158 10.74 11.82 -6.33
C ASN A 158 10.10 10.43 -6.32
N THR A 159 10.75 9.47 -5.65
CA THR A 159 10.30 8.08 -5.56
C THR A 159 10.25 7.57 -4.12
N VAL A 160 9.43 6.56 -3.85
CA VAL A 160 9.41 5.84 -2.56
C VAL A 160 10.74 5.10 -2.33
N ASP A 161 11.38 4.61 -3.40
CA ASP A 161 12.70 3.96 -3.34
C ASP A 161 13.78 4.91 -2.78
N ASP A 162 13.83 6.17 -3.26
CA ASP A 162 14.74 7.18 -2.73
C ASP A 162 14.47 7.49 -1.26
N LEU A 163 13.19 7.59 -0.87
CA LEU A 163 12.79 7.76 0.52
C LEU A 163 13.35 6.63 1.39
N ILE A 164 13.17 5.38 0.97
CA ILE A 164 13.63 4.20 1.71
C ILE A 164 15.15 4.17 1.82
N LYS A 165 15.87 4.49 0.75
CA LYS A 165 17.34 4.57 0.77
C LYS A 165 17.84 5.61 1.76
N VAL A 166 17.27 6.82 1.74
CA VAL A 166 17.67 7.87 2.69
C VAL A 166 17.27 7.51 4.13
N ARG A 167 16.09 6.90 4.33
CA ARG A 167 15.69 6.38 5.64
C ARG A 167 16.67 5.35 6.18
N LYS A 168 17.09 4.36 5.36
CA LYS A 168 18.05 3.31 5.74
C LYS A 168 19.39 3.90 6.22
N GLU A 169 19.80 5.05 5.71
CA GLU A 169 21.01 5.75 6.14
C GLU A 169 20.81 6.61 7.40
N ILE A 170 19.66 7.28 7.55
CA ILE A 170 19.38 8.17 8.69
C ILE A 170 19.00 7.40 9.97
N SER A 171 18.17 6.36 9.86
CA SER A 171 17.62 5.65 11.03
C SER A 171 18.69 5.11 12.00
N PRO A 172 19.79 4.47 11.54
CA PRO A 172 20.83 3.98 12.43
C PRO A 172 21.55 5.11 13.18
N ALA A 173 21.78 6.24 12.51
CA ALA A 173 22.43 7.39 13.12
C ALA A 173 21.55 8.03 14.19
N VAL A 174 20.25 8.16 13.93
CA VAL A 174 19.25 8.64 14.90
C VAL A 174 19.23 7.75 16.14
N ARG A 175 19.24 6.42 15.95
CA ARG A 175 19.27 5.47 17.08
C ARG A 175 20.52 5.67 17.94
N LYS A 176 21.69 5.78 17.31
CA LYS A 176 22.97 6.04 18.00
C LYS A 176 22.95 7.38 18.75
N ASN A 177 22.38 8.42 18.15
CA ASN A 177 22.28 9.74 18.79
C ASN A 177 21.36 9.71 20.01
N LYS A 178 20.21 9.04 19.92
CA LYS A 178 19.28 8.86 21.06
C LYS A 178 19.93 8.09 22.20
N GLU A 179 20.69 7.02 21.91
CA GLU A 179 21.42 6.26 22.93
C GLU A 179 22.49 7.13 23.61
N ARG A 180 23.22 7.96 22.84
CA ARG A 180 24.22 8.89 23.36
C ARG A 180 23.63 10.00 24.23
N GLU A 181 22.49 10.57 23.85
CA GLU A 181 21.81 11.57 24.68
C GLU A 181 21.34 10.97 26.00
N LYS A 182 20.74 9.77 25.98
CA LYS A 182 20.35 9.07 27.22
C LYS A 182 21.53 8.79 28.15
N SER A 183 22.68 8.38 27.61
CA SER A 183 23.88 8.14 28.43
C SER A 183 24.44 9.43 29.02
N ASN A 184 24.41 10.52 28.26
CA ASN A 184 24.88 11.83 28.74
C ASN A 184 23.94 12.38 29.82
N ASP A 185 22.63 12.29 29.64
CA ASP A 185 21.65 12.71 30.64
C ASP A 185 21.82 11.90 31.94
N ALA A 186 21.99 10.57 31.84
CA ALA A 186 22.24 9.73 33.01
C ALA A 186 23.54 10.11 33.75
N TYR A 187 24.61 10.40 33.01
CA TYR A 187 25.87 10.84 33.59
C TYR A 187 25.77 12.23 34.23
N THR A 188 25.11 13.19 33.56
CA THR A 188 24.88 14.54 34.09
C THR A 188 24.00 14.52 35.33
N VAL A 189 22.95 13.70 35.36
CA VAL A 189 22.10 13.51 36.56
C VAL A 189 22.91 12.89 37.71
N MET A 190 23.75 11.89 37.42
CA MET A 190 24.64 11.31 38.44
C MET A 190 25.68 12.33 38.95
N LEU A 191 26.27 13.12 38.05
CA LEU A 191 27.27 14.13 38.37
C LEU A 191 26.66 15.29 39.19
N SER A 192 25.48 15.76 38.81
CA SER A 192 24.74 16.79 39.56
C SER A 192 24.22 16.29 40.91
N SER A 193 23.89 15.00 41.03
CA SER A 193 23.59 14.38 42.33
C SER A 193 24.83 14.21 43.23
N ALA A 194 26.02 14.07 42.66
CA ALA A 194 27.28 13.95 43.39
C ALA A 194 27.92 15.30 43.73
N LEU A 195 27.61 16.37 42.98
CA LEU A 195 28.21 17.71 43.10
C LEU A 195 27.18 18.79 43.47
N ALA A 196 26.26 18.51 44.39
CA ALA A 196 25.24 19.45 44.88
C ALA A 196 25.85 20.71 45.55
N GLY A 197 26.48 21.58 44.75
CA GLY A 197 27.18 22.79 45.20
C GLY A 197 28.05 23.52 44.15
N GLY A 198 28.19 23.06 42.89
CA GLY A 198 29.05 23.73 41.91
C GLY A 198 28.37 24.07 40.58
N ASN A 199 28.16 25.38 40.32
CA ASN A 199 27.76 25.89 39.00
C ASN A 199 28.83 25.54 37.96
N VAL A 200 28.47 24.70 36.99
CA VAL A 200 29.29 24.48 35.80
C VAL A 200 28.63 25.25 34.66
N THR A 201 29.19 26.42 34.36
CA THR A 201 28.90 27.16 33.13
C THR A 201 29.44 26.35 31.94
N GLU A 202 28.54 25.92 31.06
CA GLU A 202 28.93 25.34 29.76
C GLU A 202 29.50 26.46 28.88
N GLU A 203 30.84 26.55 28.82
CA GLU A 203 31.51 27.34 27.80
C GLU A 203 31.40 26.64 26.43
N GLU A 204 30.87 27.40 25.47
CA GLU A 204 30.67 27.03 24.08
C GLU A 204 31.97 26.61 23.40
N GLY A 205 32.08 25.32 23.10
CA GLY A 205 33.09 24.77 22.20
C GLY A 205 32.82 25.10 20.74
N THR A 206 32.98 26.36 20.35
CA THR A 206 33.16 26.80 18.95
C THR A 206 34.41 26.16 18.34
N SER A 207 34.27 25.02 17.63
CA SER A 207 35.09 24.61 16.46
C SER A 207 34.97 23.12 16.12
N LYS A 208 33.82 22.66 15.61
CA LYS A 208 33.78 21.43 14.81
C LYS A 208 33.50 21.77 13.34
N LYS A 209 34.58 22.15 12.65
CA LYS A 209 34.71 22.28 11.20
C LYS A 209 33.90 21.20 10.47
N ILE A 210 32.88 21.58 9.71
CA ILE A 210 32.19 20.72 8.71
C ILE A 210 31.93 19.30 9.26
N SER A 211 31.54 19.22 10.53
CA SER A 211 31.36 17.94 11.21
C SER A 211 30.06 17.33 10.72
N ASP A 212 30.04 16.00 10.61
CA ASP A 212 28.87 15.21 10.24
C ASP A 212 27.62 15.69 10.99
N GLN A 213 26.77 16.48 10.32
CA GLN A 213 25.57 17.08 10.92
C GLN A 213 24.50 16.01 11.19
N MET A 214 24.76 14.75 10.82
CA MET A 214 23.96 13.61 11.19
C MET A 214 23.85 13.45 12.72
N GLU A 215 24.86 13.88 13.48
CA GLU A 215 24.83 13.88 14.95
C GLU A 215 23.81 14.84 15.57
N ASN A 216 23.38 15.85 14.80
CA ASN A 216 22.41 16.84 15.21
C ASN A 216 20.97 16.42 14.91
N ILE A 217 20.77 15.24 14.30
CA ILE A 217 19.46 14.65 14.07
C ILE A 217 19.05 13.82 15.29
N ILE A 218 17.93 14.20 15.90
CA ILE A 218 17.41 13.58 17.13
C ILE A 218 16.36 12.52 16.83
N ASP A 219 15.53 12.75 15.80
CA ASP A 219 14.41 11.87 15.50
C ASP A 219 14.00 11.92 14.03
N ILE A 220 13.27 10.89 13.61
CA ILE A 220 12.53 10.86 12.34
C ILE A 220 11.07 10.56 12.64
N ARG A 221 10.15 11.22 11.95
CA ARG A 221 8.70 11.09 12.14
C ARG A 221 8.00 10.82 10.81
N GLU A 222 6.93 10.04 10.91
CA GLU A 222 6.04 9.68 9.78
C GLU A 222 6.80 9.06 8.58
N TYR A 223 7.84 8.27 8.86
CA TYR A 223 8.73 7.64 7.86
C TYR A 223 8.24 6.26 7.38
N ASP A 224 7.18 5.77 8.01
CA ASP A 224 6.57 4.45 7.88
C ASP A 224 5.11 4.51 7.43
N VAL A 225 4.60 5.71 7.12
CA VAL A 225 3.26 5.88 6.55
C VAL A 225 3.26 5.33 5.12
N PRO A 226 2.39 4.35 4.78
CA PRO A 226 2.29 3.83 3.42
C PRO A 226 1.99 4.95 2.42
N TYR A 227 2.61 4.88 1.26
CA TYR A 227 2.58 6.00 0.30
C TYR A 227 1.16 6.35 -0.17
N HIS A 228 0.33 5.38 -0.55
CA HIS A 228 -1.05 5.64 -0.97
C HIS A 228 -1.92 6.20 0.18
N VAL A 229 -1.69 5.74 1.43
CA VAL A 229 -2.36 6.28 2.63
C VAL A 229 -1.97 7.74 2.84
N ARG A 230 -0.68 8.08 2.68
CA ARG A 230 -0.20 9.46 2.75
C ARG A 230 -0.94 10.36 1.76
N VAL A 231 -1.00 9.95 0.50
CA VAL A 231 -1.64 10.75 -0.56
C VAL A 231 -3.13 10.92 -0.27
N SER A 232 -3.81 9.84 0.12
CA SER A 232 -5.22 9.85 0.50
C SER A 232 -5.51 10.83 1.64
N ILE A 233 -4.68 10.84 2.70
CA ILE A 233 -4.84 11.76 3.84
C ILE A 233 -4.57 13.20 3.44
N ASP A 234 -3.43 13.47 2.79
CA ASP A 234 -2.98 14.83 2.48
C ASP A 234 -3.91 15.53 1.49
N LEU A 235 -4.45 14.77 0.52
CA LEU A 235 -5.33 15.30 -0.53
C LEU A 235 -6.82 15.06 -0.25
N LYS A 236 -7.16 14.35 0.83
CA LYS A 236 -8.53 13.99 1.22
C LYS A 236 -9.29 13.22 0.14
N ILE A 237 -8.59 12.33 -0.57
CA ILE A 237 -9.17 11.47 -1.60
C ILE A 237 -9.43 10.09 -0.99
N GLN A 238 -10.68 9.65 -1.02
CA GLN A 238 -11.17 8.41 -0.42
C GLN A 238 -12.00 7.64 -1.43
N VAL A 239 -11.83 6.31 -1.45
CA VAL A 239 -12.67 5.39 -2.23
C VAL A 239 -14.15 5.52 -1.84
N ALA A 240 -15.02 4.99 -2.68
CA ALA A 240 -16.48 5.00 -2.54
C ALA A 240 -17.14 6.39 -2.57
N HIS A 241 -16.53 7.35 -3.27
CA HIS A 241 -17.07 8.68 -3.48
C HIS A 241 -16.98 9.08 -4.95
N TRP A 242 -17.85 10.01 -5.35
CA TRP A 242 -17.78 10.65 -6.66
C TRP A 242 -16.73 11.74 -6.68
N TYR A 243 -15.99 11.79 -7.79
CA TYR A 243 -15.04 12.84 -8.08
C TYR A 243 -15.23 13.35 -9.49
N ASN A 244 -14.90 14.61 -9.66
CA ASN A 244 -14.68 15.24 -10.94
C ASN A 244 -13.18 15.32 -11.20
N ILE A 245 -12.74 14.71 -12.29
CA ILE A 245 -11.35 14.61 -12.71
C ILE A 245 -11.17 15.56 -13.88
N ARG A 246 -10.32 16.56 -13.71
CA ARG A 246 -9.97 17.51 -14.76
C ARG A 246 -8.51 17.35 -15.16
N ILE A 247 -8.27 17.07 -16.43
CA ILE A 247 -6.94 17.00 -17.03
C ILE A 247 -6.74 18.25 -17.90
N ARG A 248 -5.72 19.04 -17.58
CA ARG A 248 -5.36 20.27 -18.30
C ARG A 248 -4.13 20.06 -19.21
N GLY A 249 -4.11 18.93 -19.92
CA GLY A 249 -2.95 18.47 -20.69
C GLY A 249 -1.80 17.95 -19.81
N GLY A 250 -0.66 17.60 -20.44
CA GLY A 250 0.46 16.95 -19.75
C GLY A 250 1.30 17.81 -18.80
N VAL A 251 1.08 19.13 -18.80
CA VAL A 251 1.91 20.11 -18.06
C VAL A 251 1.54 20.20 -16.57
N TYR A 252 0.30 19.89 -16.23
CA TYR A 252 -0.21 19.99 -14.86
C TYR A 252 -0.69 18.62 -14.36
N PRO A 253 -0.49 18.30 -13.08
CA PRO A 253 -1.07 17.10 -12.50
C PRO A 253 -2.61 17.16 -12.59
N PRO A 254 -3.29 16.01 -12.67
CA PRO A 254 -4.74 15.97 -12.74
C PRO A 254 -5.36 16.56 -11.47
N GLU A 255 -6.44 17.32 -11.65
CA GLU A 255 -7.25 17.85 -10.54
C GLU A 255 -8.35 16.84 -10.22
N ILE A 256 -8.41 16.35 -8.98
CA ILE A 256 -9.42 15.41 -8.49
C ILE A 256 -10.23 16.11 -7.41
N ILE A 257 -11.50 16.43 -7.71
CA ILE A 257 -12.36 17.24 -6.83
C ILE A 257 -13.58 16.41 -6.43
N ARG A 258 -13.80 16.25 -5.13
CA ARG A 258 -14.92 15.46 -4.59
C ARG A 258 -16.27 16.11 -4.91
N ARG A 259 -17.26 15.29 -5.27
CA ARG A 259 -18.64 15.65 -5.59
C ARG A 259 -19.58 15.08 -4.52
N ASP A 260 -19.84 15.87 -3.47
CA ASP A 260 -20.73 15.46 -2.37
C ASP A 260 -22.22 15.57 -2.71
N ASP A 261 -22.54 16.18 -3.86
CA ASP A 261 -23.90 16.29 -4.39
C ASP A 261 -24.41 14.98 -5.03
N LEU A 262 -23.50 14.07 -5.41
CA LEU A 262 -23.83 12.76 -5.97
C LEU A 262 -23.81 11.69 -4.86
N VAL A 263 -24.98 11.11 -4.58
CA VAL A 263 -25.16 10.14 -3.47
C VAL A 263 -25.35 8.71 -3.97
N GLU A 264 -26.06 8.54 -5.09
CA GLU A 264 -26.32 7.25 -5.71
C GLU A 264 -25.00 6.63 -6.20
N ARG A 265 -24.81 5.35 -5.96
CA ARG A 265 -23.56 4.64 -6.30
C ARG A 265 -23.78 3.88 -7.60
N PRO A 266 -22.78 3.78 -8.48
CA PRO A 266 -22.87 2.85 -9.59
C PRO A 266 -22.85 1.42 -9.06
N ASP A 267 -23.44 0.50 -9.82
CA ASP A 267 -23.40 -0.93 -9.53
C ASP A 267 -22.12 -1.53 -10.12
N PRO A 268 -21.10 -1.88 -9.30
CA PRO A 268 -19.94 -2.60 -9.79
C PRO A 268 -20.31 -4.04 -10.15
N VAL A 269 -19.62 -4.62 -11.13
CA VAL A 269 -19.77 -6.05 -11.44
C VAL A 269 -19.12 -6.85 -10.32
N VAL A 270 -19.90 -7.66 -9.62
CA VAL A 270 -19.43 -8.51 -8.52
C VAL A 270 -19.44 -9.97 -8.95
N LEU A 271 -18.28 -10.61 -8.84
CA LEU A 271 -18.12 -12.03 -9.10
C LEU A 271 -17.71 -12.73 -7.81
N ALA A 272 -18.57 -13.61 -7.30
CA ALA A 272 -18.24 -14.48 -6.18
C ALA A 272 -17.93 -15.89 -6.69
N PHE A 273 -16.84 -16.52 -6.24
CA PHE A 273 -16.51 -17.89 -6.63
C PHE A 273 -16.05 -18.74 -5.45
N ASP A 274 -16.15 -20.05 -5.64
CA ASP A 274 -15.71 -21.09 -4.71
C ASP A 274 -15.29 -22.32 -5.51
N ILE A 275 -14.16 -22.93 -5.14
CA ILE A 275 -13.61 -24.10 -5.83
C ILE A 275 -13.79 -25.39 -5.02
N GLU A 276 -14.02 -26.48 -5.74
CA GLU A 276 -14.01 -27.83 -5.17
C GLU A 276 -12.84 -28.61 -5.79
N THR A 277 -12.08 -29.29 -4.93
CA THR A 277 -10.89 -30.06 -5.35
C THR A 277 -11.00 -31.51 -4.92
N THR A 278 -10.24 -32.38 -5.59
CA THR A 278 -9.98 -33.71 -5.04
C THR A 278 -9.19 -33.60 -3.74
N LYS A 279 -9.25 -34.66 -2.94
CA LYS A 279 -8.37 -34.84 -1.79
C LYS A 279 -8.25 -36.29 -1.40
N LEU A 280 -7.11 -36.64 -0.81
CA LEU A 280 -6.93 -37.95 -0.19
C LEU A 280 -7.84 -38.12 1.05
N PRO A 281 -8.30 -39.35 1.34
CA PRO A 281 -9.06 -39.63 2.56
C PRO A 281 -8.32 -39.19 3.83
N LEU A 282 -9.04 -38.49 4.72
CA LEU A 282 -8.53 -37.99 6.01
C LEU A 282 -7.32 -37.02 5.90
N LYS A 283 -7.07 -36.44 4.73
CA LYS A 283 -6.09 -35.37 4.54
C LYS A 283 -6.74 -34.08 4.03
N PHE A 284 -5.99 -32.99 4.13
CA PHE A 284 -6.27 -31.76 3.42
C PHE A 284 -5.89 -31.89 1.94
N PRO A 285 -6.53 -31.13 1.04
CA PRO A 285 -6.11 -31.02 -0.35
C PRO A 285 -4.66 -30.55 -0.48
N ASP A 286 -3.97 -31.02 -1.51
CA ASP A 286 -2.58 -30.67 -1.84
C ASP A 286 -2.46 -30.27 -3.32
N ALA A 287 -2.19 -28.99 -3.59
CA ALA A 287 -2.15 -28.43 -4.94
C ALA A 287 -1.08 -29.05 -5.86
N GLU A 288 -0.09 -29.79 -5.32
CA GLU A 288 0.88 -30.52 -6.16
C GLU A 288 0.33 -31.86 -6.70
N ASN A 289 -0.70 -32.41 -6.05
CA ASN A 289 -1.17 -33.78 -6.29
C ASN A 289 -2.67 -33.88 -6.60
N ASP A 290 -3.46 -32.99 -6.02
CA ASP A 290 -4.91 -32.92 -6.17
C ASP A 290 -5.29 -31.94 -7.30
N GLN A 291 -6.46 -32.17 -7.89
CA GLN A 291 -6.96 -31.42 -9.03
C GLN A 291 -8.25 -30.68 -8.67
N ILE A 292 -8.50 -29.57 -9.36
CA ILE A 292 -9.77 -28.86 -9.31
C ILE A 292 -10.83 -29.70 -10.04
N MET A 293 -11.91 -30.03 -9.34
CA MET A 293 -13.02 -30.80 -9.90
C MET A 293 -14.16 -29.90 -10.37
N MET A 294 -14.41 -28.78 -9.68
CA MET A 294 -15.46 -27.82 -10.03
C MET A 294 -15.08 -26.40 -9.63
N ILE A 295 -15.54 -25.41 -10.38
CA ILE A 295 -15.54 -23.99 -9.98
C ILE A 295 -16.97 -23.50 -10.09
N SER A 296 -17.56 -23.13 -8.96
CA SER A 296 -18.86 -22.48 -8.92
C SER A 296 -18.67 -20.97 -8.77
N TYR A 297 -19.46 -20.18 -9.49
CA TYR A 297 -19.40 -18.73 -9.36
C TYR A 297 -20.73 -18.07 -9.67
N MET A 298 -20.94 -16.87 -9.13
CA MET A 298 -22.10 -16.03 -9.42
C MET A 298 -21.64 -14.65 -9.88
N ILE A 299 -22.31 -14.13 -10.90
CA ILE A 299 -22.10 -12.77 -11.43
C ILE A 299 -23.43 -12.03 -11.36
N ASP A 300 -23.51 -11.02 -10.51
CA ASP A 300 -24.68 -10.14 -10.34
C ASP A 300 -26.03 -10.90 -10.25
N GLY A 301 -26.04 -12.07 -9.61
CA GLY A 301 -27.22 -12.92 -9.39
C GLY A 301 -27.37 -14.12 -10.34
N GLN A 302 -26.65 -14.17 -11.45
CA GLN A 302 -26.61 -15.34 -12.33
C GLN A 302 -25.53 -16.32 -11.88
N GLY A 303 -25.91 -17.58 -11.63
CA GLY A 303 -25.01 -18.65 -11.26
C GLY A 303 -24.41 -19.38 -12.46
N TYR A 304 -23.19 -19.86 -12.28
CA TYR A 304 -22.46 -20.68 -13.23
C TYR A 304 -21.68 -21.78 -12.51
N LEU A 305 -21.51 -22.90 -13.19
CA LEU A 305 -20.71 -24.03 -12.70
C LEU A 305 -19.84 -24.55 -13.84
N ILE A 306 -18.53 -24.60 -13.64
CA ILE A 306 -17.62 -25.27 -14.57
C ILE A 306 -17.19 -26.59 -13.93
N THR A 307 -17.28 -27.70 -14.65
CA THR A 307 -16.95 -29.04 -14.16
C THR A 307 -15.79 -29.65 -14.95
N ASN A 308 -14.94 -30.42 -14.27
CA ASN A 308 -13.88 -31.22 -14.88
C ASN A 308 -14.37 -32.66 -15.09
N ARG A 309 -14.55 -33.06 -16.36
CA ARG A 309 -15.08 -34.38 -16.75
C ARG A 309 -14.08 -35.54 -16.60
N GLU A 310 -12.81 -35.28 -16.27
CA GLU A 310 -11.88 -36.34 -15.84
C GLU A 310 -12.25 -36.93 -14.48
N ILE A 311 -12.90 -36.13 -13.62
CA ILE A 311 -13.21 -36.48 -12.22
C ILE A 311 -14.71 -36.68 -12.04
N VAL A 312 -15.51 -35.72 -12.50
CA VAL A 312 -16.97 -35.86 -12.53
C VAL A 312 -17.29 -36.97 -13.54
N SER A 313 -18.22 -37.88 -13.25
CA SER A 313 -18.47 -39.04 -14.12
C SER A 313 -19.50 -38.77 -15.22
N GLU A 314 -20.43 -37.85 -15.00
CA GLU A 314 -21.53 -37.53 -15.92
C GLU A 314 -21.65 -36.01 -16.15
N ASP A 315 -22.17 -35.63 -17.32
CA ASP A 315 -22.43 -34.22 -17.64
C ASP A 315 -23.55 -33.72 -16.71
N ILE A 316 -23.36 -32.54 -16.12
CA ILE A 316 -24.38 -31.90 -15.28
C ILE A 316 -25.21 -30.96 -16.17
N GLU A 317 -26.54 -31.08 -16.11
CA GLU A 317 -27.47 -30.18 -16.79
C GLU A 317 -27.65 -28.87 -16.01
N ASP A 318 -28.09 -27.81 -16.69
CA ASP A 318 -28.50 -26.55 -16.05
C ASP A 318 -29.57 -26.81 -14.98
N PHE A 319 -29.43 -26.14 -13.84
CA PHE A 319 -30.30 -26.35 -12.69
C PHE A 319 -30.57 -25.06 -11.92
N GLU A 320 -31.46 -25.12 -10.94
CA GLU A 320 -31.75 -23.99 -10.06
C GLU A 320 -31.53 -24.41 -8.61
N PHE A 321 -30.78 -23.61 -7.86
CA PHE A 321 -30.61 -23.72 -6.43
C PHE A 321 -30.98 -22.40 -5.75
N THR A 322 -32.25 -22.25 -5.42
CA THR A 322 -32.82 -21.07 -4.76
C THR A 322 -33.20 -21.42 -3.32
N PRO A 323 -32.26 -21.30 -2.34
CA PRO A 323 -32.52 -21.69 -0.95
C PRO A 323 -33.57 -20.81 -0.25
N LYS A 324 -33.73 -19.56 -0.71
CA LYS A 324 -34.77 -18.62 -0.28
C LYS A 324 -35.19 -17.75 -1.47
N PRO A 325 -36.41 -17.18 -1.46
CA PRO A 325 -36.86 -16.28 -2.52
C PRO A 325 -35.97 -15.06 -2.75
N GLU A 326 -35.25 -14.59 -1.71
CA GLU A 326 -34.32 -13.46 -1.85
C GLU A 326 -32.96 -13.85 -2.44
N TYR A 327 -32.70 -15.16 -2.61
CA TYR A 327 -31.43 -15.74 -3.07
C TYR A 327 -31.69 -16.65 -4.27
N GLU A 328 -32.17 -16.05 -5.35
CA GLU A 328 -32.33 -16.75 -6.64
C GLU A 328 -30.96 -17.24 -7.13
N GLY A 329 -30.92 -18.49 -7.60
CA GLY A 329 -29.69 -19.11 -8.06
C GLY A 329 -29.92 -20.02 -9.26
N PRO A 330 -30.30 -19.49 -10.44
CA PRO A 330 -30.24 -20.25 -11.68
C PRO A 330 -28.77 -20.49 -12.05
N PHE A 331 -28.41 -21.74 -12.38
CA PHE A 331 -27.05 -22.14 -12.75
C PHE A 331 -26.99 -22.61 -14.21
N CYS A 332 -26.12 -21.97 -14.98
CA CYS A 332 -25.66 -22.46 -16.28
C CYS A 332 -24.39 -23.28 -16.11
N VAL A 333 -24.34 -24.47 -16.72
CA VAL A 333 -23.26 -25.42 -16.50
C VAL A 333 -22.36 -25.56 -17.74
N PHE A 334 -21.06 -25.51 -17.52
CA PHE A 334 -20.02 -25.77 -18.51
C PHE A 334 -19.30 -27.07 -18.16
N ASN A 335 -19.58 -28.13 -18.92
CA ASN A 335 -18.91 -29.42 -18.77
C ASN A 335 -17.63 -29.44 -19.60
N GLU A 336 -16.48 -29.16 -18.99
CA GLU A 336 -15.19 -29.08 -19.68
C GLU A 336 -14.44 -30.42 -19.61
N PRO A 337 -13.74 -30.82 -20.69
CA PRO A 337 -13.21 -32.18 -20.82
C PRO A 337 -12.10 -32.52 -19.81
N ASP A 338 -11.34 -31.53 -19.37
CA ASP A 338 -10.19 -31.65 -18.48
C ASP A 338 -9.99 -30.40 -17.60
N GLU A 339 -9.08 -30.49 -16.62
CA GLU A 339 -8.77 -29.40 -15.69
C GLU A 339 -8.24 -28.14 -16.40
N VAL A 340 -7.44 -28.31 -17.46
CA VAL A 340 -6.86 -27.19 -18.22
C VAL A 340 -7.96 -26.40 -18.94
N SER A 341 -8.94 -27.10 -19.52
CA SER A 341 -10.09 -26.50 -20.20
C SER A 341 -11.01 -25.80 -19.20
N LEU A 342 -11.20 -26.37 -18.01
CA LEU A 342 -11.90 -25.72 -16.89
C LEU A 342 -11.22 -24.40 -16.50
N ILE A 343 -9.90 -24.39 -16.29
CA ILE A 343 -9.15 -23.18 -15.89
C ILE A 343 -9.19 -22.13 -17.01
N ARG A 344 -9.10 -22.54 -18.28
CA ARG A 344 -9.23 -21.63 -19.42
C ARG A 344 -10.63 -21.01 -19.48
N ARG A 345 -11.68 -21.81 -19.37
CA ARG A 345 -13.07 -21.33 -19.32
C ARG A 345 -13.26 -20.31 -18.20
N TRP A 346 -12.72 -20.60 -17.01
CA TRP A 346 -12.76 -19.66 -15.88
C TRP A 346 -12.12 -18.31 -16.22
N PHE A 347 -10.89 -18.31 -16.75
CA PHE A 347 -10.23 -17.06 -17.12
C PHE A 347 -10.91 -16.34 -18.29
N GLU A 348 -11.48 -17.06 -19.26
CA GLU A 348 -12.31 -16.47 -20.31
C GLU A 348 -13.50 -15.73 -19.71
N GLN A 349 -14.21 -16.34 -18.76
CA GLN A 349 -15.36 -15.73 -18.07
C GLN A 349 -14.96 -14.48 -17.29
N VAL A 350 -13.85 -14.52 -16.54
CA VAL A 350 -13.31 -13.34 -15.83
C VAL A 350 -12.92 -12.23 -16.80
N GLN A 351 -12.32 -12.55 -17.95
CA GLN A 351 -11.93 -11.56 -18.96
C GLN A 351 -13.11 -10.96 -19.73
N GLU A 352 -14.16 -11.75 -19.97
CA GLU A 352 -15.38 -11.31 -20.66
C GLU A 352 -16.22 -10.41 -19.76
N THR A 353 -16.44 -10.83 -18.52
CA THR A 353 -17.31 -10.14 -17.55
C THR A 353 -16.62 -8.95 -16.88
N LYS A 354 -15.28 -8.96 -16.85
CA LYS A 354 -14.44 -7.90 -16.29
C LYS A 354 -14.91 -7.48 -14.89
N PRO A 355 -14.96 -8.39 -13.91
CA PRO A 355 -15.49 -8.09 -12.59
C PRO A 355 -14.66 -6.99 -11.91
N ASN A 356 -15.35 -6.11 -11.20
CA ASN A 356 -14.72 -5.08 -10.40
C ASN A 356 -14.33 -5.59 -9.00
N ILE A 357 -15.12 -6.54 -8.49
CA ILE A 357 -14.94 -7.14 -7.18
C ILE A 357 -14.97 -8.65 -7.37
N LEU A 358 -13.88 -9.33 -6.98
CA LEU A 358 -13.87 -10.77 -6.82
C LEU A 358 -14.05 -11.10 -5.34
N VAL A 359 -14.97 -12.00 -5.04
CA VAL A 359 -15.30 -12.43 -3.68
C VAL A 359 -15.08 -13.92 -3.56
N THR A 360 -14.46 -14.35 -2.46
CA THR A 360 -14.29 -15.76 -2.09
C THR A 360 -14.53 -15.91 -0.61
N TYR A 361 -14.61 -17.16 -0.14
CA TYR A 361 -14.59 -17.47 1.27
C TYR A 361 -13.31 -18.23 1.61
N ASN A 362 -12.37 -17.59 2.30
CA ASN A 362 -11.05 -18.15 2.63
C ASN A 362 -10.12 -18.39 1.41
N GLY A 363 -10.39 -17.72 0.27
CA GLY A 363 -9.60 -17.91 -0.95
C GLY A 363 -8.11 -17.61 -0.81
N ASP A 364 -7.71 -16.56 -0.08
CA ASP A 364 -6.28 -16.24 0.14
C ASP A 364 -5.45 -17.42 0.72
N SER A 365 -6.11 -18.39 1.36
CA SER A 365 -5.48 -19.55 1.99
C SER A 365 -5.84 -20.90 1.36
N PHE A 366 -6.79 -20.95 0.43
CA PHE A 366 -7.30 -22.19 -0.14
C PHE A 366 -7.51 -22.11 -1.65
N ASP A 367 -8.50 -21.34 -2.10
CA ASP A 367 -8.85 -21.15 -3.51
C ASP A 367 -7.70 -20.54 -4.35
#